data_AF-A0A531L5Z3-F1
#
_entry.id   AF-A0A531L5Z3-F1
#
_cell.length_a   1.000
_cell.length_b   1.000
_cell.length_c   1.000
_cell.angle_alpha   90.00
_cell.angle_beta   90.00
_cell.angle_gamma   90.00
#
_symmetry.space_group_name_H-M   'P 1'
#
loop_
_entity.id
_entity.type
_entity.pdbx_description
1 polymer ?
#
loop_
_entity_poly.entity_id
_entity_poly.type
_entity_poly.pdbx_seq_one_letter_code
_entity_poly.pdbx_strand_id
1 'polypeptide(L)' 'IMHFDGPREGVSQRWIEQGLEMGRPSRIRLELNVEGGKLAAARIGGHAVKVADGKLFV' A
#
# COMPACT_ATOMS: atom_id res chain seq x y z
N ILE A 1 -3.02 12.70 0.72
CA ILE A 1 -1.81 13.21 0.05
C ILE A 1 -2.10 14.07 -1.18
N MET A 2 -2.94 13.66 -2.16
CA MET A 2 -3.20 14.49 -3.35
C MET A 2 -3.73 15.90 -3.05
N HIS A 3 -4.45 16.07 -1.95
CA HIS A 3 -5.08 17.34 -1.57
C HIS A 3 -4.15 18.33 -0.84
N PHE A 4 -3.14 17.84 -0.10
CA PHE A 4 -2.28 18.69 0.73
C PHE A 4 -0.79 18.61 0.32
N ASP A 5 -0.32 17.40 -0.01
CA ASP A 5 1.08 17.08 -0.36
C ASP A 5 1.14 16.34 -1.70
N GLY A 6 0.49 16.92 -2.72
CA GLY A 6 0.37 16.32 -4.04
C GLY A 6 1.74 15.84 -4.56
N PRO A 7 1.89 14.55 -4.92
CA PRO A 7 3.10 14.09 -5.60
C PRO A 7 3.26 14.87 -6.90
N ARG A 8 4.52 15.09 -7.30
CA ARG A 8 4.82 15.66 -8.62
C ARG A 8 4.43 14.68 -9.72
N GLU A 9 4.40 15.18 -10.95
CA GLU A 9 4.22 14.39 -12.17
C GLU A 9 5.08 13.13 -12.18
N GLY A 10 4.51 12.03 -12.71
CA GLY A 10 5.16 10.73 -12.84
C GLY A 10 4.88 9.80 -11.66
N VAL A 11 5.76 8.81 -11.50
CA VAL A 11 5.60 7.73 -10.52
C VAL A 11 6.29 8.08 -9.21
N SER A 12 5.58 7.93 -8.10
CA SER A 12 6.13 8.03 -6.74
C SER A 12 5.72 6.84 -5.89
N GLN A 13 6.58 6.48 -4.94
CA GLN A 13 6.37 5.38 -4.01
C GLN A 13 6.44 5.84 -2.56
N ARG A 14 5.59 5.27 -1.71
CA ARG A 14 5.54 5.51 -0.27
C ARG A 14 5.26 4.22 0.48
N TRP A 15 5.68 4.16 1.74
CA TRP A 15 5.30 3.10 2.66
C TRP A 15 4.10 3.54 3.50
N ILE A 16 3.16 2.62 3.68
CA ILE A 16 2.14 2.68 4.72
C ILE A 16 2.53 1.65 5.77
N GLU A 17 2.82 2.14 6.97
CA GLU A 17 3.14 1.30 8.13
C GLU A 17 1.88 1.15 8.97
N GLN A 18 1.53 -0.09 9.30
CA GLN A 18 0.32 -0.40 10.06
C GLN A 18 0.58 -1.48 11.09
N GLY A 19 -0.10 -1.38 12.23
CA GLY A 19 -0.15 -2.45 13.23
C GLY A 19 1.14 -2.59 14.04
N LEU A 20 2.01 -1.58 14.01
CA LEU A 20 3.24 -1.52 14.81
C LEU A 20 2.90 -1.62 16.30
N GLU A 21 1.96 -0.79 16.78
CA GLU A 21 1.54 -0.73 18.17
C GLU A 21 0.79 -1.99 18.61
N MET A 22 0.15 -2.70 17.68
CA MET A 22 -0.53 -3.96 17.93
C MET A 22 0.40 -5.19 17.82
N GLY A 23 1.70 -4.99 17.61
CA GLY A 23 2.67 -6.09 17.45
C GLY A 23 2.46 -6.93 16.18
N ARG A 24 1.69 -6.42 15.20
CA ARG A 24 1.42 -7.06 13.90
C ARG A 24 1.87 -6.15 12.76
N PRO A 25 3.18 -5.82 12.69
CA PRO A 25 3.69 -4.85 11.73
C PRO A 25 3.44 -5.32 10.30
N SER A 26 2.84 -4.44 9.51
CA SER A 26 2.64 -4.61 8.07
C SER A 26 3.19 -3.39 7.34
N ARG A 27 3.89 -3.64 6.23
CA ARG A 27 4.38 -2.61 5.31
C ARG A 27 3.71 -2.77 3.97
N ILE A 28 2.90 -1.78 3.60
CA ILE A 28 2.20 -1.75 2.32
C ILE A 28 2.91 -0.71 1.44
N ARG A 29 3.36 -1.14 0.26
CA ARG A 29 3.92 -0.25 -0.76
C ARG A 29 2.78 0.42 -1.50
N LEU A 30 2.69 1.74 -1.42
CA LEU A 30 1.79 2.56 -2.22
C LEU A 30 2.58 3.16 -3.39
N GLU A 31 2.15 2.88 -4.61
CA GLU A 31 2.65 3.51 -5.83
C GLU A 31 1.55 4.42 -6.40
N LEU A 32 1.93 5.61 -6.83
CA LEU A 32 1.04 6.62 -7.40
C LEU A 32 1.63 7.06 -8.73
N ASN A 33 0.82 7.03 -9.78
CA ASN A 33 1.14 7.63 -11.06
C ASN A 33 0.31 8.91 -11.21
N VAL A 34 0.99 10.05 -11.33
CA VAL A 34 0.38 11.37 -11.53
C VAL A 34 0.63 11.80 -12.97
N GLU A 35 -0.44 12.08 -13.70
CA GLU A 35 -0.40 12.58 -15.08
C GLU A 35 -1.22 13.87 -15.20
N GLY A 36 -0.63 14.91 -15.79
CA GLY A 36 -1.26 16.23 -15.91
C GLY A 36 -1.65 16.83 -14.56
N GLY A 37 -0.83 16.57 -13.53
CA GLY A 37 -1.11 17.00 -12.15
C GLY A 37 -2.30 16.32 -11.47
N LYS A 38 -2.86 15.26 -12.06
CA LYS A 38 -3.96 14.47 -11.50
C LYS A 38 -3.50 13.03 -11.25
N LEU A 39 -4.07 12.39 -10.23
CA LEU A 39 -3.81 10.97 -10.00
C LEU A 39 -4.41 10.16 -11.15
N ALA A 40 -3.56 9.53 -11.95
CA ALA A 40 -3.96 8.68 -13.07
C ALA A 40 -4.15 7.22 -12.63
N ALA A 41 -3.28 6.74 -11.73
CA ALA A 41 -3.38 5.39 -11.18
C ALA A 41 -2.77 5.30 -9.78
N ALA A 42 -3.25 4.34 -9.00
CA ALA A 42 -2.63 3.95 -7.73
C ALA A 42 -2.54 2.42 -7.65
N ARG A 43 -1.45 1.90 -7.08
CA ARG A 43 -1.25 0.47 -6.86
C ARG A 43 -0.79 0.23 -5.43
N ILE A 44 -1.34 -0.80 -4.79
CA ILE A 44 -0.81 -1.31 -3.53
C ILE A 44 -0.04 -2.61 -3.78
N GLY A 45 1.04 -2.80 -3.05
CA GLY A 45 1.84 -4.02 -3.07
C GLY A 45 2.29 -4.39 -1.67
N GLY A 46 2.61 -5.66 -1.48
CA GLY A 46 3.09 -6.19 -0.22
C GLY A 46 3.50 -7.64 -0.38
N HIS A 47 4.34 -8.11 0.53
CA HIS A 47 4.67 -9.53 0.60
C HIS A 47 3.65 -10.24 1.49
N ALA A 48 3.39 -11.50 1.17
CA ALA A 48 2.58 -12.38 1.99
C ALA A 48 3.36 -13.66 2.28
N VAL A 49 3.15 -14.23 3.47
CA VAL A 49 3.72 -15.50 3.88
C VAL A 49 2.59 -16.38 4.38
N LYS A 50 2.55 -17.63 3.90
CA LYS A 50 1.59 -18.63 4.40
C LYS A 50 2.04 -19.09 5.78
N VAL A 51 1.24 -18.82 6.80
CA VAL A 51 1.54 -19.19 8.20
C VAL A 51 0.95 -20.56 8.55
N ALA A 52 -0.24 -20.85 8.05
CA ALA A 52 -0.93 -22.12 8.27
C ALA A 52 -1.91 -22.43 7.13
N ASP A 53 -2.31 -23.68 7.02
CA ASP A 53 -3.49 -24.10 6.27
C ASP A 53 -4.26 -25.21 6.99
N GLY A 54 -5.50 -25.40 6.57
CA GLY A 54 -6.40 -26.41 7.09
C GLY A 54 -7.68 -26.49 6.27
N LYS A 55 -8.61 -27.34 6.71
CA LYS A 55 -9.93 -27.49 6.10
C LYS A 55 -11.00 -27.22 7.15
N LEU A 56 -12.05 -26.51 6.76
CA LEU A 56 -13.27 -26.37 7.56
C LEU A 56 -14.26 -27.45 7.13
N PHE A 57 -14.74 -28.26 8.09
CA PHE A 57 -15.81 -29.22 7.86
C PHE A 57 -17.14 -28.59 8.26
N VAL A 58 -18.16 -28.80 7.42
CA VAL A 58 -19.56 -28.41 7.69
C VAL A 58 -20.39 -29.64 8.02
#